data_AF-A0A6M3J4S4-F1
#
_entry.id   AF-A0A6M3J4S4-F1
#
_cell.length_a   1.000
_cell.length_b   1.000
_cell.length_c   1.000
_cell.angle_alpha   90.00
_cell.angle_beta   90.00
_cell.angle_gamma   90.00
#
_symmetry.space_group_name_H-M   'P 1'
#
loop_
_entity.id
_entity.type
_entity.pdbx_description
1 polymer ?
#
loop_
_entity_poly.entity_id
_entity_poly.type
_entity_poly.pdbx_seq_one_letter_code
_entity_poly.pdbx_strand_id
1 'polypeptide(L)'
;MSSESTGPVFFSETDMTTQNGIKKVASEYPAWYYTTMVEDLKEDVRREEFALESGVVPAERRPQLLDKVKRLKTKLEEIEKSVPKMTDVEEGKLLKVRKDLGKEISALMFTRSQMQKGLADSHTEARRMVEPSISIEKEVAEVARQCNVTPRNGKISRTEAEKIWKITGRYFNEISNSESLRRD
;
A
#
# COMPACT_ATOMS: atom_id res chain seq x y z
N MET A 1 -24.15 -2.90 10.35
CA MET A 1 -24.55 -2.31 9.06
C MET A 1 -23.28 -1.92 8.33
N SER A 2 -22.88 -2.73 7.35
CA SER A 2 -21.68 -2.53 6.56
C SER A 2 -21.96 -1.39 5.59
N SER A 3 -21.38 -0.21 5.83
CA SER A 3 -21.38 0.85 4.83
C SER A 3 -20.51 0.36 3.67
N GLU A 4 -21.15 -0.01 2.56
CA GLU A 4 -20.45 -0.22 1.29
C GLU A 4 -19.67 1.07 0.98
N SER A 5 -18.34 0.96 0.96
CA SER A 5 -17.49 2.06 0.52
C SER A 5 -17.72 2.25 -0.97
N THR A 6 -18.42 3.31 -1.36
CA THR A 6 -18.72 3.69 -2.75
C THR A 6 -17.49 4.22 -3.53
N GLY A 7 -16.28 3.96 -3.05
CA GLY A 7 -15.05 4.47 -3.66
C GLY A 7 -14.01 3.38 -3.90
N PRO A 8 -12.86 3.74 -4.51
CA PRO A 8 -11.88 2.78 -4.98
C PRO A 8 -11.34 1.89 -3.84
N VAL A 9 -11.22 0.60 -4.13
CA VAL A 9 -10.74 -0.40 -3.17
C VAL A 9 -9.27 -0.68 -3.46
N PHE A 10 -8.37 -0.27 -2.55
CA PHE A 10 -6.92 -0.47 -2.74
C PHE A 10 -6.45 -1.90 -2.48
N PHE A 11 -7.18 -2.68 -1.69
CA PHE A 11 -6.85 -4.06 -1.30
C PHE A 11 -7.84 -5.04 -1.95
N SER A 12 -7.35 -6.00 -2.73
CA SER A 12 -8.21 -6.99 -3.38
C SER A 12 -8.25 -8.30 -2.62
N GLU A 13 -8.96 -9.29 -3.15
CA GLU A 13 -8.99 -10.67 -2.64
C GLU A 13 -7.58 -11.27 -2.47
N THR A 14 -6.58 -10.86 -3.26
CA THR A 14 -5.20 -11.33 -3.09
C THR A 14 -4.53 -10.84 -1.80
N ASP A 15 -5.06 -9.77 -1.21
CA ASP A 15 -4.58 -9.19 0.04
C ASP A 15 -5.35 -9.71 1.27
N MET A 16 -6.40 -10.50 1.06
CA MET A 16 -7.29 -10.98 2.10
C MET A 16 -6.83 -12.33 2.66
N THR A 17 -6.97 -12.50 3.97
CA THR A 17 -6.89 -13.79 4.66
C THR A 17 -8.17 -14.05 5.42
N THR A 18 -8.50 -15.33 5.62
CA THR A 18 -9.65 -15.72 6.44
C THR A 18 -9.17 -16.05 7.85
N GLN A 19 -9.55 -15.23 8.82
CA GLN A 19 -9.29 -15.48 10.22
C GLN A 19 -10.62 -15.62 10.96
N ASN A 20 -10.86 -16.77 11.60
CA ASN A 20 -12.09 -17.07 12.34
C ASN A 20 -13.37 -16.90 11.49
N GLY A 21 -13.31 -17.26 10.20
CA GLY A 21 -14.44 -17.11 9.26
C GLY A 21 -14.69 -15.69 8.76
N ILE A 22 -13.88 -14.71 9.16
CA ILE A 22 -13.97 -13.31 8.71
C ILE A 22 -12.80 -13.03 7.76
N LYS A 23 -13.10 -12.59 6.53
CA LYS A 23 -12.08 -12.07 5.62
C LYS A 23 -11.54 -10.75 6.13
N LYS A 24 -10.21 -10.65 6.25
CA LYS A 24 -9.50 -9.44 6.66
C LYS A 24 -8.29 -9.24 5.79
N VAL A 25 -7.93 -7.98 5.55
CA VAL A 25 -6.66 -7.65 4.91
C VAL A 25 -5.52 -8.13 5.80
N ALA A 26 -4.67 -8.99 5.25
CA ALA A 26 -3.54 -9.58 5.94
C ALA A 26 -2.28 -8.69 5.87
N SER A 27 -2.13 -7.96 4.77
CA SER A 27 -0.95 -7.18 4.46
C SER A 27 -1.05 -5.73 4.96
N GLU A 28 0.11 -5.13 5.26
CA GLU A 28 0.16 -3.70 5.56
C GLU A 28 -0.13 -2.86 4.32
N TYR A 29 0.41 -3.26 3.17
CA TYR A 29 0.26 -2.58 1.87
C TYR A 29 -0.35 -3.54 0.83
N PRO A 30 -1.09 -3.02 -0.16
CA PRO A 30 -1.63 -3.84 -1.26
C PRO A 30 -0.54 -4.55 -2.05
N ALA A 31 -0.85 -5.69 -2.66
CA ALA A 31 0.12 -6.49 -3.41
C ALA A 31 0.82 -5.69 -4.53
N TRP A 32 0.09 -4.83 -5.24
CA TRP A 32 0.62 -3.98 -6.32
C TRP A 32 1.56 -2.87 -5.83
N TYR A 33 1.60 -2.58 -4.52
CA TYR A 33 2.49 -1.56 -3.94
C TYR A 33 3.98 -1.91 -4.16
N TYR A 34 4.32 -3.20 -4.07
CA TYR A 34 5.70 -3.70 -4.12
C TYR A 34 6.16 -3.97 -5.56
N THR A 35 6.45 -2.92 -6.36
CA THR A 35 6.81 -3.10 -7.77
C THR A 35 8.00 -4.01 -7.99
N THR A 36 9.01 -4.02 -7.11
CA THR A 36 10.15 -4.93 -7.26
C THR A 36 9.70 -6.38 -7.25
N MET A 37 8.82 -6.76 -6.32
CA MET A 37 8.25 -8.11 -6.26
C MET A 37 7.36 -8.42 -7.48
N VAL A 38 6.65 -7.43 -8.01
CA VAL A 38 5.84 -7.58 -9.22
C VAL A 38 6.72 -7.78 -10.45
N GLU A 39 7.81 -7.02 -10.57
CA GLU A 39 8.78 -7.18 -11.66
C GLU A 39 9.54 -8.51 -11.56
N ASP A 40 9.95 -8.92 -10.36
CA ASP A 40 10.54 -10.24 -10.13
C ASP A 40 9.58 -11.37 -10.55
N LEU A 41 8.28 -11.22 -10.25
CA LEU A 41 7.26 -12.18 -10.67
C LEU A 41 7.09 -12.21 -12.19
N LYS A 42 7.16 -11.06 -12.88
CA LYS A 42 7.14 -10.97 -14.35
C LYS A 42 8.35 -11.66 -14.96
N GLU A 43 9.55 -11.43 -14.41
CA GLU A 43 10.78 -12.06 -14.86
C GLU A 43 10.78 -13.58 -14.62
N ASP A 44 10.25 -14.03 -13.48
CA ASP A 44 10.04 -15.45 -13.21
C ASP A 44 9.10 -16.09 -14.23
N VAL A 45 7.97 -15.46 -14.56
CA VAL A 45 7.07 -15.96 -15.61
C VAL A 45 7.81 -16.06 -16.95
N ARG A 46 8.48 -14.99 -17.37
CA ARG A 46 9.24 -14.96 -18.64
C ARG A 46 10.31 -16.04 -18.72
N ARG A 47 11.08 -16.21 -17.65
CA ARG A 47 12.17 -17.20 -17.58
C ARG A 47 11.64 -18.63 -17.74
N GLU A 48 10.56 -18.95 -17.02
CA GLU A 48 10.00 -20.29 -17.02
C GLU A 48 9.25 -20.60 -18.34
N GLU A 49 8.62 -19.60 -18.97
CA GLU A 49 8.07 -19.72 -20.33
C GLU A 49 9.16 -19.99 -21.36
N PHE A 50 10.23 -19.21 -21.32
CA PHE A 50 11.37 -19.41 -22.22
C PHE A 50 11.98 -20.81 -22.06
N ALA A 51 12.07 -21.33 -20.83
CA ALA A 51 12.54 -22.70 -20.58
C ALA A 51 11.64 -23.79 -21.20
N LEU A 52 10.32 -23.56 -21.22
CA LEU A 52 9.35 -24.45 -21.87
C LEU A 52 9.44 -24.39 -23.40
N GLU A 53 9.61 -23.19 -23.95
CA GLU A 53 9.70 -22.93 -25.40
C GLU A 53 11.01 -23.44 -26.00
N SER A 54 12.14 -23.16 -25.33
CA SER A 54 13.48 -23.56 -25.77
C SER A 54 13.74 -25.07 -25.68
N GLY A 55 12.83 -25.84 -25.07
CA GLY A 55 12.94 -27.30 -24.97
C GLY A 55 14.06 -27.79 -24.05
N VAL A 56 14.66 -26.91 -23.25
CA VAL A 56 15.73 -27.24 -22.29
C VAL A 56 15.21 -28.10 -21.12
N VAL A 57 13.90 -28.12 -20.91
CA VAL A 57 13.25 -28.83 -19.82
C VAL A 57 12.95 -30.29 -20.21
N PRO A 58 13.44 -31.29 -19.45
CA PRO A 58 13.15 -32.71 -19.69
C PRO A 58 11.65 -32.99 -19.73
N ALA A 59 11.23 -33.92 -20.59
CA ALA A 59 9.82 -34.22 -20.85
C ALA A 59 9.02 -34.55 -19.57
N GLU A 60 9.63 -35.23 -18.59
CA GLU A 60 8.93 -35.58 -17.34
C GLU A 60 8.61 -34.36 -16.46
N ARG A 61 9.39 -33.28 -16.58
CA ARG A 61 9.23 -32.05 -15.77
C ARG A 61 8.37 -31.00 -16.44
N ARG A 62 8.09 -31.12 -17.75
CA ARG A 62 7.26 -30.16 -18.49
C ARG A 62 5.87 -29.95 -17.89
N PRO A 63 5.11 -31.00 -17.46
CA PRO A 63 3.79 -30.80 -16.86
C PRO A 63 3.86 -29.97 -15.56
N GLN A 64 4.83 -30.27 -14.69
CA GLN A 64 5.02 -29.55 -13.43
C GLN A 64 5.36 -28.07 -13.68
N LEU A 65 6.18 -27.81 -14.69
CA LEU A 65 6.57 -26.44 -15.04
C LEU A 65 5.43 -25.66 -15.69
N LEU A 66 4.62 -26.29 -16.54
CA LEU A 66 3.40 -25.68 -17.09
C LEU A 66 2.43 -25.26 -15.98
N ASP A 67 2.20 -26.12 -14.99
CA ASP A 67 1.36 -25.79 -13.83
C ASP A 67 1.97 -24.68 -12.97
N LYS A 68 3.30 -24.61 -12.86
CA LYS A 68 3.99 -23.51 -12.19
C LYS A 68 3.78 -22.19 -12.95
N VAL A 69 4.04 -22.16 -14.25
CA VAL A 69 3.84 -20.96 -15.10
C VAL A 69 2.39 -20.48 -15.02
N LYS A 70 1.43 -21.40 -15.13
CA LYS A 70 0.00 -21.07 -15.00
C LYS A 70 -0.30 -20.39 -13.67
N ARG A 71 0.17 -20.94 -12.55
CA ARG A 71 -0.02 -20.34 -11.22
C ARG A 71 0.62 -18.97 -11.08
N LEU A 72 1.85 -18.81 -11.57
CA LEU A 72 2.56 -17.53 -11.52
C LEU A 72 1.84 -16.46 -12.36
N LYS A 73 1.38 -16.82 -13.56
CA LYS A 73 0.57 -15.94 -14.42
C LYS A 73 -0.73 -15.53 -13.76
N THR A 74 -1.48 -16.48 -13.21
CA THR A 74 -2.73 -16.18 -12.51
C THR A 74 -2.49 -15.19 -11.37
N LYS A 75 -1.46 -15.45 -10.55
CA LYS A 75 -1.09 -14.53 -9.46
C LYS A 75 -0.72 -13.14 -9.97
N LEU A 76 0.09 -13.06 -11.03
CA LEU A 76 0.49 -11.78 -11.63
C LEU A 76 -0.73 -11.01 -12.16
N GLU A 77 -1.60 -11.67 -12.90
CA GLU A 77 -2.83 -11.06 -13.42
C GLU A 77 -3.75 -10.57 -12.30
N GLU A 78 -3.90 -11.32 -11.21
CA GLU A 78 -4.71 -10.91 -10.07
C GLU A 78 -4.15 -9.64 -9.39
N ILE A 79 -2.82 -9.51 -9.32
CA ILE A 79 -2.16 -8.30 -8.79
C ILE A 79 -2.32 -7.13 -9.76
N GLU A 80 -2.16 -7.32 -11.06
CA GLU A 80 -2.32 -6.23 -12.03
C GLU A 80 -3.77 -5.75 -12.12
N LYS A 81 -4.74 -6.66 -11.99
CA LYS A 81 -6.17 -6.34 -11.95
C LYS A 81 -6.61 -5.71 -10.62
N SER A 82 -5.83 -5.85 -9.55
CA SER A 82 -6.15 -5.26 -8.24
C SER A 82 -5.79 -3.79 -8.11
N VAL A 83 -5.03 -3.24 -9.05
CA VAL A 83 -4.78 -1.80 -9.11
C VAL A 83 -6.11 -1.06 -9.34
N PRO A 84 -6.50 -0.11 -8.47
CA PRO A 84 -7.74 0.62 -8.62
C PRO A 84 -7.79 1.35 -9.96
N LYS A 85 -8.97 1.41 -10.57
CA LYS A 85 -9.22 2.28 -11.73
C LYS A 85 -10.12 3.40 -11.26
N MET A 86 -9.59 4.61 -11.23
CA MET A 86 -10.29 5.79 -10.75
C MET A 86 -10.67 6.72 -11.89
N THR A 87 -11.72 7.50 -11.68
CA THR A 87 -12.06 8.65 -12.52
C THR A 87 -11.17 9.85 -12.17
N ASP A 88 -10.98 10.79 -13.11
CA ASP A 88 -10.19 12.01 -12.87
C ASP A 88 -10.62 12.79 -11.62
N VAL A 89 -11.93 12.76 -11.31
CA VAL A 89 -12.50 13.40 -10.11
C VAL A 89 -12.04 12.70 -8.84
N GLU A 90 -12.01 11.36 -8.83
CA GLU A 90 -11.53 10.57 -7.69
C GLU A 90 -10.03 10.73 -7.51
N GLU A 91 -9.26 10.76 -8.60
CA GLU A 91 -7.82 11.00 -8.56
C GLU A 91 -7.48 12.39 -8.01
N GLY A 92 -8.21 13.42 -8.45
CA GLY A 92 -8.06 14.78 -7.92
C GLY A 92 -8.35 14.86 -6.42
N LYS A 93 -9.37 14.16 -5.93
CA LYS A 93 -9.66 14.03 -4.49
C LYS A 93 -8.52 13.32 -3.76
N LEU A 94 -8.02 12.22 -4.32
CA LEU A 94 -6.95 11.44 -3.71
C LEU A 94 -5.64 12.23 -3.60
N LEU A 95 -5.28 12.99 -4.64
CA LEU A 95 -4.13 13.90 -4.64
C LEU A 95 -4.25 14.98 -3.57
N LYS A 96 -5.44 15.59 -3.43
CA LYS A 96 -5.71 16.58 -2.38
C LYS A 96 -5.51 15.97 -0.99
N VAL A 97 -6.12 14.80 -0.73
CA VAL A 97 -5.98 14.07 0.54
C VAL A 97 -4.52 13.74 0.82
N ARG A 98 -3.76 13.25 -0.17
CA ARG A 98 -2.33 12.98 -0.03
C ARG A 98 -1.55 14.24 0.36
N LYS A 99 -1.78 15.36 -0.33
CA LYS A 99 -1.09 16.63 -0.06
C LYS A 99 -1.37 17.13 1.35
N ASP A 100 -2.63 17.08 1.79
CA ASP A 100 -3.02 17.57 3.10
C ASP A 100 -2.50 16.67 4.22
N LEU A 101 -2.58 15.34 4.07
CA LEU A 101 -1.93 14.41 5.00
C LEU A 101 -0.41 14.61 5.07
N GLY A 102 0.24 14.90 3.95
CA GLY A 102 1.69 15.19 3.92
C GLY A 102 2.06 16.39 4.81
N LYS A 103 1.23 17.43 4.84
CA LYS A 103 1.43 18.60 5.72
C LYS A 103 1.26 18.22 7.19
N GLU A 104 0.22 17.48 7.53
CA GLU A 104 -0.06 17.04 8.91
C GLU A 104 1.06 16.13 9.45
N ILE A 105 1.52 15.18 8.64
CA ILE A 105 2.67 14.31 8.98
C ILE A 105 3.92 15.16 9.24
N SER A 106 4.24 16.07 8.32
CA SER A 106 5.40 16.97 8.42
C SER A 106 5.34 17.90 9.64
N ALA A 107 4.15 18.35 10.01
CA ALA A 107 3.93 19.19 11.19
C ALA A 107 4.22 18.45 12.51
N LEU A 108 3.93 17.15 12.56
CA LEU A 108 4.12 16.30 13.75
C LEU A 108 5.54 15.73 13.88
N MET A 109 6.33 15.75 12.82
CA MET A 109 7.74 15.34 12.82
C MET A 109 8.65 16.41 13.45
N PHE A 110 9.65 15.97 14.20
CA PHE A 110 10.81 16.81 14.52
C PHE A 110 11.59 17.17 13.23
N THR A 111 12.19 18.36 13.18
CA THR A 111 13.05 18.75 12.03
C THR A 111 14.33 17.92 12.01
N ARG A 112 15.02 17.82 10.85
CA ARG A 112 16.29 17.08 10.81
C ARG A 112 17.33 17.74 11.71
N SER A 113 17.36 19.07 11.76
CA SER A 113 18.19 19.83 12.70
C SER A 113 17.97 19.45 14.16
N GLN A 114 16.71 19.24 14.59
CA GLN A 114 16.41 18.81 15.96
C GLN A 114 16.92 17.39 16.24
N MET A 115 16.76 16.49 15.27
CA MET A 115 17.24 15.10 15.40
C MET A 115 18.77 15.04 15.45
N GLN A 116 19.47 15.74 14.56
CA GLN A 116 20.94 15.75 14.51
C GLN A 116 21.58 16.33 15.77
N LYS A 117 20.94 17.35 16.37
CA LYS A 117 21.40 17.97 17.61
C LYS A 117 20.99 17.21 18.88
N GLY A 118 20.28 16.08 18.75
CA GLY A 118 19.77 15.31 19.90
C GLY A 118 18.67 16.03 20.70
N LEU A 119 18.00 17.02 20.10
CA LEU A 119 16.90 17.78 20.72
C LEU A 119 15.53 17.09 20.53
N ALA A 120 15.47 16.06 19.68
CA ALA A 120 14.27 15.27 19.46
C ALA A 120 14.11 14.23 20.57
N ASP A 121 13.06 14.37 21.38
CA ASP A 121 12.73 13.38 22.40
C ASP A 121 12.13 12.11 21.76
N SER A 122 12.82 10.98 21.97
CA SER A 122 12.42 9.68 21.42
C SER A 122 11.07 9.19 21.96
N HIS A 123 10.73 9.49 23.21
CA HIS A 123 9.45 9.10 23.79
C HIS A 123 8.29 9.87 23.15
N THR A 124 8.46 11.18 22.95
CA THR A 124 7.49 12.00 22.25
C THR A 124 7.30 11.55 20.80
N GLU A 125 8.38 11.22 20.08
CA GLU A 125 8.31 10.74 18.71
C GLU A 125 7.56 9.39 18.62
N ALA A 126 7.90 8.43 19.48
CA ALA A 126 7.23 7.14 19.54
C ALA A 126 5.74 7.27 19.89
N ARG A 127 5.40 8.17 20.82
CA ARG A 127 4.02 8.45 21.18
C ARG A 127 3.22 9.01 20.00
N ARG A 128 3.77 10.01 19.29
CA ARG A 128 3.11 10.62 18.10
C ARG A 128 2.91 9.62 16.97
N MET A 129 3.76 8.61 16.86
CA MET A 129 3.61 7.53 15.88
C MET A 129 2.36 6.68 16.10
N VAL A 130 1.98 6.43 17.36
CA VAL A 130 0.95 5.44 17.71
C VAL A 130 -0.34 6.09 18.18
N GLU A 131 -0.27 7.21 18.89
CA GLU A 131 -1.46 7.89 19.40
C GLU A 131 -2.22 8.63 18.30
N PRO A 132 -3.55 8.43 18.18
CA PRO A 132 -4.39 9.18 17.25
C PRO A 132 -4.33 10.69 17.53
N SER A 133 -3.67 11.43 16.64
CA SER A 133 -3.35 12.84 16.83
C SER A 133 -3.76 13.72 15.64
N ILE A 134 -3.86 13.15 14.44
CA ILE A 134 -4.28 13.85 13.23
C ILE A 134 -5.80 13.77 13.14
N SER A 135 -6.48 14.91 13.22
CA SER A 135 -7.92 15.02 12.98
C SER A 135 -8.21 14.90 11.49
N ILE A 136 -9.23 14.14 11.12
CA ILE A 136 -9.57 13.88 9.73
C ILE A 136 -11.01 14.27 9.41
N GLU A 137 -11.19 14.88 8.25
CA GLU A 137 -12.51 15.19 7.70
C GLU A 137 -13.13 13.97 7.01
N LYS A 138 -14.41 14.07 6.62
CA LYS A 138 -15.17 12.97 6.02
C LYS A 138 -14.48 12.38 4.78
N GLU A 139 -13.91 13.23 3.92
CA GLU A 139 -13.20 12.80 2.70
C GLU A 139 -11.95 11.96 3.04
N VAL A 140 -11.13 12.44 3.97
CA VAL A 140 -9.93 11.72 4.43
C VAL A 140 -10.31 10.43 5.14
N ALA A 141 -11.42 10.41 5.89
CA ALA A 141 -11.93 9.21 6.55
C ALA A 141 -12.40 8.13 5.56
N GLU A 142 -12.91 8.52 4.38
CA GLU A 142 -13.27 7.58 3.32
C GLU A 142 -12.02 6.93 2.72
N VAL A 143 -11.02 7.74 2.34
CA VAL A 143 -9.73 7.25 1.83
C VAL A 143 -9.01 6.39 2.87
N ALA A 144 -9.05 6.78 4.15
CA ALA A 144 -8.49 5.99 5.23
C ALA A 144 -9.07 4.57 5.27
N ARG A 145 -10.40 4.44 5.19
CA ARG A 145 -11.06 3.12 5.15
C ARG A 145 -10.66 2.31 3.93
N GLN A 146 -10.56 2.94 2.75
CA GLN A 146 -10.08 2.29 1.53
C GLN A 146 -8.64 1.79 1.66
N CYS A 147 -7.82 2.50 2.45
CA CYS A 147 -6.45 2.13 2.79
C CYS A 147 -6.35 1.16 3.99
N ASN A 148 -7.46 0.53 4.41
CA ASN A 148 -7.53 -0.34 5.58
C ASN A 148 -6.98 0.34 6.86
N VAL A 149 -7.41 1.58 7.09
CA VAL A 149 -7.19 2.36 8.30
C VAL A 149 -8.55 2.72 8.88
N THR A 150 -8.75 2.43 10.16
CA THR A 150 -10.01 2.73 10.87
C THR A 150 -9.81 3.93 11.78
N PRO A 151 -10.39 5.09 11.45
CA PRO A 151 -10.30 6.27 12.32
C PRO A 151 -10.91 6.02 13.68
N ARG A 152 -10.28 6.55 14.73
CA ARG A 152 -10.73 6.46 16.12
C ARG A 152 -11.12 7.85 16.59
N ASN A 153 -12.40 8.07 16.90
CA ASN A 153 -12.94 9.37 17.30
C ASN A 153 -12.61 10.49 16.30
N GLY A 154 -12.69 10.20 14.99
CA GLY A 154 -12.35 11.17 13.93
C GLY A 154 -10.86 11.49 13.82
N LYS A 155 -9.99 10.67 14.42
CA LYS A 155 -8.53 10.84 14.36
C LYS A 155 -7.80 9.59 13.89
N ILE A 156 -6.61 9.79 13.36
CA ILE A 156 -5.64 8.73 13.03
C ILE A 156 -4.27 9.06 13.62
N SER A 157 -3.47 8.03 13.86
CA SER A 157 -2.07 8.17 14.27
C SER A 157 -1.19 8.60 13.09
N ARG A 158 0.03 9.08 13.37
CA ARG A 158 0.98 9.43 12.31
C ARG A 158 1.33 8.22 11.45
N THR A 159 1.52 7.03 12.04
CA THR A 159 1.81 5.79 11.29
C THR A 159 0.68 5.44 10.32
N GLU A 160 -0.58 5.58 10.76
CA GLU A 160 -1.75 5.35 9.92
C GLU A 160 -1.85 6.38 8.78
N ALA A 161 -1.55 7.65 9.05
CA ALA A 161 -1.49 8.69 8.03
C ALA A 161 -0.36 8.44 7.02
N GLU A 162 0.82 8.05 7.48
CA GLU A 162 1.96 7.69 6.64
C GLU A 162 1.62 6.50 5.72
N LYS A 163 0.90 5.50 6.23
CA LYS A 163 0.41 4.38 5.43
C LYS A 163 -0.49 4.85 4.28
N ILE A 164 -1.49 5.70 4.57
CA ILE A 164 -2.37 6.27 3.54
C ILE A 164 -1.56 7.07 2.52
N TRP A 165 -0.65 7.93 3.00
CA TRP A 165 0.21 8.76 2.16
C TRP A 165 1.13 7.93 1.25
N LYS A 166 1.64 6.81 1.76
CA LYS A 166 2.45 5.84 1.01
C LYS A 166 1.66 5.15 -0.09
N ILE A 167 0.49 4.60 0.24
CA ILE A 167 -0.37 3.88 -0.73
C ILE A 167 -0.78 4.82 -1.86
N THR A 168 -1.25 6.02 -1.51
CA THR A 168 -1.67 7.03 -2.49
C THR A 168 -0.51 7.56 -3.32
N GLY A 169 0.64 7.85 -2.70
CA GLY A 169 1.85 8.23 -3.44
C GLY A 169 2.28 7.15 -4.42
N ARG A 170 2.20 5.88 -4.01
CA ARG A 170 2.54 4.77 -4.89
C ARG A 170 1.58 4.62 -6.06
N TYR A 171 0.28 4.81 -5.84
CA TYR A 171 -0.71 4.81 -6.92
C TYR A 171 -0.34 5.82 -8.02
N PHE A 172 0.08 7.02 -7.65
CA PHE A 172 0.53 8.06 -8.58
C PHE A 172 2.00 7.93 -9.04
N ASN A 173 2.69 6.85 -8.66
CA ASN A 173 4.12 6.65 -8.89
C ASN A 173 5.01 7.81 -8.37
N GLU A 174 4.58 8.43 -7.27
CA GLU A 174 5.30 9.48 -6.55
C GLU A 174 6.15 8.91 -5.41
N ILE A 175 7.01 9.75 -4.83
CA ILE A 175 7.83 9.39 -3.66
C ILE A 175 6.92 8.93 -2.51
N SER A 176 7.21 7.75 -1.98
CA SER A 176 6.50 7.13 -0.84
C SER A 176 7.36 7.06 0.44
N ASN A 177 8.58 7.61 0.43
CA ASN A 177 9.38 7.72 1.65
C ASN A 177 8.88 8.91 2.50
N SER A 178 8.23 8.64 3.64
CA SER A 178 7.68 9.66 4.53
C SER A 178 8.76 10.59 5.12
N GLU A 179 10.01 10.15 5.23
CA GLU A 179 11.12 11.01 5.66
C GLU A 179 11.42 12.17 4.68
N SER A 180 10.95 12.07 3.43
CA SER A 180 11.01 13.20 2.48
C SER A 180 10.15 14.38 2.92
N LEU A 181 9.14 14.16 3.77
CA LEU A 181 8.28 15.20 4.34
C LEU A 181 8.95 15.93 5.51
N ARG A 182 10.06 15.43 6.04
CA ARG A 182 10.72 16.02 7.20
C ARG A 182 11.34 17.37 6.83
N ARG A 183 11.00 18.39 7.61
CA ARG A 183 11.47 19.77 7.47
C ARG A 183 12.90 19.94 7.98
N ASP A 184 13.55 20.98 7.47
CA ASP A 184 14.79 21.56 8.01
C ASP A 184 14.55 22.97 8.52
#